data_AF-I1YGQ1-F1
#
_entry.id   AF-I1YGQ1-F1
#
_cell.length_a   1.000
_cell.length_b   1.000
_cell.length_c   1.000
_cell.angle_alpha   90.00
_cell.angle_beta   90.00
_cell.angle_gamma   90.00
#
_symmetry.space_group_name_H-M   'P 1'
#
loop_
_entity.id
_entity.type
_entity.pdbx_description
1 polymer ?
#
loop_
_entity_poly.entity_id
_entity_poly.type
_entity_poly.pdbx_seq_one_letter_code
_entity_poly.pdbx_strand_id
1 'polypeptide(L)'
;MQAPHHCSWHSLSYDSWSDYREKAKLDADARKALSQTRNGAVIVASCKPIADDDSDPPCIRAKREYVAIVDEVKGDFYCTGEYPSEKSVEPLVFTVTAQGVQPPSKKEAGSKAAAVITSARAPMPHGAS
;
A
#
# COMPACT_ATOMS: atom_id res chain seq x y z
N MET A 1 -2.16 -6.63 -2.20
CA MET A 1 -3.15 -6.80 -1.10
C MET A 1 -3.94 -5.50 -0.99
N GLN A 2 -5.26 -5.55 -0.82
CA GLN A 2 -6.03 -4.36 -0.43
C GLN A 2 -5.91 -4.19 1.08
N ALA A 3 -5.56 -3.00 1.57
CA ALA A 3 -5.55 -2.74 3.01
C ALA A 3 -6.98 -2.97 3.56
N PRO A 4 -7.14 -3.79 4.62
CA PRO A 4 -8.41 -3.98 5.29
C PRO A 4 -9.10 -2.66 5.63
N HIS A 5 -10.41 -2.62 5.36
CA HIS A 5 -11.38 -1.55 5.63
C HIS A 5 -10.75 -0.14 5.71
N HIS A 6 -10.44 0.46 4.55
CA HIS A 6 -10.04 1.86 4.41
C HIS A 6 -8.79 2.27 5.22
N CYS A 7 -7.84 1.35 5.43
CA CYS A 7 -6.68 1.60 6.29
C CYS A 7 -7.12 1.94 7.73
N SER A 8 -8.09 1.20 8.26
CA SER A 8 -8.59 1.37 9.62
C SER A 8 -7.64 0.78 10.65
N TRP A 9 -7.52 1.45 11.79
CA TRP A 9 -6.74 0.97 12.93
C TRP A 9 -7.34 -0.29 13.55
N HIS A 10 -8.67 -0.43 13.52
CA HIS A 10 -9.35 -1.60 14.07
C HIS A 10 -9.04 -2.92 13.36
N SER A 11 -8.40 -2.87 12.18
CA SER A 11 -7.88 -4.08 11.53
C SER A 11 -6.56 -4.57 12.14
N LEU A 12 -5.88 -3.73 12.93
CA LEU A 12 -4.57 -3.96 13.53
C LEU A 12 -4.59 -3.86 15.05
N SER A 13 -5.72 -3.52 15.68
CA SER A 13 -5.82 -3.22 17.10
C SER A 13 -7.26 -3.32 17.61
N TYR A 14 -7.43 -3.75 18.86
CA TYR A 14 -8.69 -3.64 19.59
C TYR A 14 -8.89 -2.25 20.20
N ASP A 15 -7.81 -1.55 20.52
CA ASP A 15 -7.86 -0.18 21.02
C ASP A 15 -8.30 0.76 19.90
N SER A 16 -9.17 1.72 20.23
CA SER A 16 -9.56 2.78 19.29
C SER A 16 -8.43 3.81 19.15
N TRP A 17 -8.12 4.18 17.90
CA TRP A 17 -7.21 5.29 17.65
C TRP A 17 -7.78 6.59 18.24
N SER A 18 -9.11 6.79 18.17
CA SER A 18 -9.84 7.98 18.66
C SER A 18 -9.65 8.23 20.16
N ASP A 19 -9.39 7.19 20.94
CA ASP A 19 -9.37 7.27 22.40
C ASP A 19 -7.94 7.17 22.95
N TYR A 20 -7.10 6.36 22.32
CA TYR A 20 -5.76 6.04 22.84
C TYR A 20 -4.60 6.66 22.05
N ARG A 21 -4.81 7.06 20.79
CA ARG A 21 -3.75 7.57 19.89
C ARG A 21 -2.51 6.68 19.96
N GLU A 22 -1.33 7.25 20.15
CA GLU A 22 -0.05 6.53 20.24
C GLU A 22 0.04 5.56 21.43
N LYS A 23 -0.90 5.60 22.39
CA LYS A 23 -0.99 4.58 23.45
C LYS A 23 -1.77 3.34 23.02
N ALA A 24 -2.43 3.38 21.87
CA ALA A 24 -3.19 2.26 21.33
C ALA A 24 -2.23 1.10 21.03
N LYS A 25 -2.60 -0.09 21.50
CA LYS A 25 -1.78 -1.28 21.37
C LYS A 25 -2.03 -1.96 20.04
N LEU A 26 -0.97 -2.08 19.27
CA LEU A 26 -0.96 -2.93 18.10
C LEU A 26 -1.16 -4.41 18.50
N ASP A 27 -2.09 -5.08 17.84
CA ASP A 27 -2.25 -6.52 17.90
C ASP A 27 -1.16 -7.18 17.02
N ALA A 28 -0.23 -7.87 17.69
CA ALA A 28 0.89 -8.51 17.04
C ALA A 28 0.47 -9.66 16.10
N ASP A 29 -0.60 -10.39 16.45
CA ASP A 29 -1.11 -11.49 15.63
C ASP A 29 -1.80 -10.95 14.38
N ALA A 30 -2.58 -9.86 14.52
CA ALA A 30 -3.19 -9.17 13.38
C ALA A 30 -2.11 -8.64 12.43
N ARG A 31 -1.07 -7.96 12.95
CA ARG A 31 0.05 -7.51 12.13
C ARG A 31 0.72 -8.67 11.43
N LYS A 32 1.02 -9.76 12.14
CA LYS A 32 1.68 -10.94 11.57
C LYS A 32 0.85 -11.58 10.46
N ALA A 33 -0.46 -11.64 10.62
CA ALA A 33 -1.37 -12.17 9.60
C ALA A 33 -1.38 -11.28 8.34
N LEU A 34 -1.29 -9.95 8.51
CA LEU A 34 -1.30 -8.99 7.41
C LEU A 34 0.09 -8.77 6.77
N SER A 35 1.17 -9.14 7.46
CA SER A 35 2.55 -9.00 7.00
C SER A 35 3.08 -10.20 6.22
N GLN A 36 2.21 -11.04 5.64
CA GLN A 36 2.60 -12.19 4.81
C GLN A 36 3.02 -11.75 3.39
N THR A 37 3.86 -10.73 3.30
CA THR A 37 4.28 -10.09 2.04
C THR A 37 5.47 -10.81 1.41
N ARG A 38 5.57 -10.74 0.08
CA ARG A 38 6.72 -11.22 -0.70
C ARG A 38 7.52 -10.03 -1.23
N ASN A 39 8.75 -10.26 -1.68
CA ASN A 39 9.57 -9.21 -2.31
C ASN A 39 8.81 -8.47 -3.41
N GLY A 40 8.75 -7.14 -3.32
CA GLY A 40 7.98 -6.28 -4.24
C GLY A 40 6.48 -6.30 -4.01
N ALA A 41 6.00 -6.70 -2.81
CA ALA A 41 4.59 -6.66 -2.50
C ALA A 41 4.03 -5.24 -2.59
N VAL A 42 2.78 -5.15 -3.03
CA VAL A 42 2.06 -3.88 -3.08
C VAL A 42 0.83 -3.94 -2.17
N ILE A 43 0.71 -2.95 -1.28
CA ILE A 43 -0.48 -2.73 -0.46
C ILE A 43 -1.23 -1.51 -1.00
N VAL A 44 -2.53 -1.65 -1.25
CA VAL A 44 -3.38 -0.58 -1.78
C VAL A 44 -4.51 -0.28 -0.79
N ALA A 45 -4.57 0.94 -0.28
CA ALA A 45 -5.68 1.46 0.50
C ALA A 45 -6.69 2.17 -0.41
N SER A 46 -7.92 1.67 -0.45
CA SER A 46 -9.03 2.30 -1.17
C SER A 46 -9.78 3.21 -0.21
N CYS A 47 -9.33 4.46 -0.04
CA CYS A 47 -9.93 5.42 0.88
C CYS A 47 -9.66 6.87 0.44
N LYS A 48 -10.19 7.83 1.20
CA LYS A 48 -9.81 9.24 1.12
C LYS A 48 -8.32 9.42 1.48
N PRO A 49 -7.72 10.58 1.17
CA PRO A 49 -6.40 10.92 1.68
C PRO A 49 -6.28 10.67 3.18
N ILE A 50 -5.16 10.07 3.57
CA ILE A 50 -4.88 9.66 4.94
C ILE A 50 -4.11 10.81 5.60
N ALA A 51 -4.85 11.66 6.32
CA ALA A 51 -4.29 12.77 7.09
C ALA A 51 -3.72 12.28 8.43
N ASP A 52 -2.78 13.03 8.99
CA ASP A 52 -2.29 12.84 10.37
C ASP A 52 -3.27 13.48 11.35
N ASP A 53 -4.47 12.92 11.40
CA ASP A 53 -5.56 13.37 12.26
C ASP A 53 -6.13 12.22 13.10
N ASP A 54 -7.23 12.57 13.77
CA ASP A 54 -7.92 11.72 14.73
C ASP A 54 -9.05 10.93 14.08
N SER A 55 -9.23 11.07 12.76
CA SER A 55 -10.27 10.42 11.99
C SER A 55 -9.90 8.95 11.77
N ASP A 56 -10.82 8.04 12.04
CA ASP A 56 -10.67 6.62 11.70
C ASP A 56 -12.03 6.08 11.23
N PRO A 57 -12.18 5.61 9.97
CA PRO A 57 -11.16 5.54 8.90
C PRO A 57 -11.13 6.76 7.93
N PRO A 58 -9.97 7.07 7.30
CA PRO A 58 -8.70 6.34 7.34
C PRO A 58 -7.77 6.76 8.49
N CYS A 59 -7.00 5.83 9.05
CA CYS A 59 -6.09 6.09 10.16
C CYS A 59 -4.61 6.20 9.75
N ILE A 60 -3.93 7.27 10.20
CA ILE A 60 -2.50 7.48 9.96
C ILE A 60 -1.61 6.40 10.59
N ARG A 61 -1.95 5.93 11.80
CA ARG A 61 -1.16 4.90 12.47
C ARG A 61 -1.21 3.58 11.71
N ALA A 62 -2.39 3.20 11.22
CA ALA A 62 -2.52 2.02 10.38
C ALA A 62 -1.69 2.15 9.10
N LYS A 63 -1.67 3.33 8.45
CA LYS A 63 -0.82 3.60 7.27
C LYS A 63 0.65 3.36 7.59
N ARG A 64 1.14 3.87 8.72
CA ARG A 64 2.54 3.66 9.17
C ARG A 64 2.88 2.18 9.29
N GLU A 65 1.97 1.36 9.83
CA GLU A 65 2.20 -0.08 9.95
C GLU A 65 2.20 -0.79 8.59
N TYR A 66 1.28 -0.45 7.69
CA TYR A 66 1.27 -1.04 6.34
C TYR A 66 2.50 -0.63 5.53
N VAL A 67 2.98 0.61 5.67
CA VAL A 67 4.23 1.08 5.05
C VAL A 67 5.42 0.28 5.60
N ALA A 68 5.51 0.10 6.93
CA ALA A 68 6.58 -0.70 7.53
C ALA A 68 6.60 -2.15 7.00
N ILE A 69 5.42 -2.76 6.82
CA ILE A 69 5.28 -4.13 6.27
C ILE A 69 5.83 -4.23 4.84
N VAL A 70 5.59 -3.23 3.98
CA VAL A 70 6.07 -3.28 2.59
C VAL A 70 7.55 -2.86 2.47
N ASP A 71 8.04 -1.99 3.34
CA ASP A 71 9.44 -1.56 3.36
C ASP A 71 10.39 -2.75 3.60
N GLU A 72 10.01 -3.68 4.48
CA GLU A 72 10.77 -4.91 4.77
C GLU A 72 11.03 -5.76 3.51
N VAL A 73 10.15 -5.68 2.52
CA VAL A 73 10.19 -6.50 1.30
C VAL A 73 10.44 -5.67 0.02
N LYS A 74 10.92 -4.42 0.15
CA LYS A 74 11.10 -3.50 -0.99
C LYS A 74 9.83 -3.36 -1.84
N GLY A 75 8.69 -3.32 -1.15
CA GLY A 75 7.37 -3.14 -1.73
C GLY A 75 6.94 -1.67 -1.74
N ASP A 76 5.69 -1.45 -2.13
CA ASP A 76 5.11 -0.10 -2.23
C ASP A 76 3.72 -0.06 -1.56
N PHE A 77 3.38 1.08 -0.96
CA PHE A 77 2.05 1.38 -0.45
C PHE A 77 1.39 2.47 -1.31
N TYR A 78 0.13 2.29 -1.70
CA TYR A 78 -0.65 3.28 -2.44
C TYR A 78 -1.97 3.58 -1.75
N CYS A 79 -2.36 4.86 -1.68
CA CYS A 79 -3.73 5.28 -1.39
C CYS A 79 -4.39 5.76 -2.68
N THR A 80 -5.54 5.19 -3.04
CA THR A 80 -6.24 5.60 -4.28
C THR A 80 -6.76 7.03 -4.23
N GLY A 81 -7.01 7.58 -3.03
CA GLY A 81 -7.40 8.99 -2.85
C GLY A 81 -6.24 9.98 -2.94
N GLU A 82 -5.00 9.52 -2.89
CA GLU A 82 -3.78 10.36 -2.97
C GLU A 82 -3.04 10.17 -4.30
N TYR A 83 -3.40 9.19 -5.13
CA TYR A 83 -2.62 8.81 -6.31
C TYR A 83 -3.08 9.55 -7.58
N PRO A 84 -2.16 10.11 -8.39
CA PRO A 84 -0.73 10.34 -8.14
C PRO A 84 -0.46 11.53 -7.21
N SER A 85 -1.45 12.42 -7.03
CA SER A 85 -1.43 13.46 -6.00
C SER A 85 -2.85 13.74 -5.54
N GLU A 86 -3.04 14.18 -4.29
CA GLU A 86 -4.35 14.53 -3.73
C GLU A 86 -5.11 15.58 -4.56
N LYS A 87 -4.38 16.48 -5.23
CA LYS A 87 -4.96 17.56 -6.05
C LYS A 87 -5.40 17.10 -7.44
N SER A 88 -4.86 15.99 -7.93
CA SER A 88 -5.12 15.44 -9.27
C SER A 88 -5.10 13.92 -9.18
N VAL A 89 -6.19 13.37 -8.65
CA VAL A 89 -6.36 11.92 -8.49
C VAL A 89 -6.58 11.27 -9.87
N GLU A 90 -5.79 10.25 -10.19
CA GLU A 90 -5.93 9.43 -11.39
C GLU A 90 -6.12 7.95 -11.00
N PRO A 91 -6.71 7.13 -11.87
CA PRO A 91 -6.78 5.69 -11.65
C PRO A 91 -5.39 5.07 -11.43
N LEU A 92 -5.25 4.31 -10.35
CA LEU A 92 -4.08 3.50 -10.08
C LEU A 92 -4.12 2.23 -10.94
N VAL A 93 -3.28 2.15 -11.97
CA VAL A 93 -3.28 1.04 -12.94
C VAL A 93 -2.05 0.15 -12.76
N PHE A 94 -2.29 -1.13 -12.49
CA PHE A 94 -1.25 -2.16 -12.46
C PHE A 94 -1.28 -2.97 -13.76
N THR A 95 -0.11 -3.27 -14.30
CA THR A 95 0.02 -4.12 -15.49
C THR A 95 0.51 -5.51 -15.08
N VAL A 96 -0.22 -6.56 -15.44
CA VAL A 96 0.21 -7.94 -15.17
C VAL A 96 0.98 -8.46 -16.39
N THR A 97 2.24 -8.81 -16.20
CA THR A 97 3.09 -9.41 -17.25
C THR A 97 3.55 -10.80 -16.84
N ALA A 98 4.23 -11.50 -17.76
CA ALA A 98 4.88 -12.79 -17.44
C ALA A 98 5.94 -12.66 -16.33
N GLN A 99 6.43 -11.44 -16.06
CA GLN A 99 7.41 -11.14 -15.01
C GLN A 99 6.75 -10.75 -13.67
N GLY A 100 5.42 -10.73 -13.60
CA GLY A 100 4.64 -10.38 -12.42
C GLY A 100 3.90 -9.04 -12.56
N VAL A 101 3.31 -8.60 -11.44
CA VAL A 101 2.57 -7.34 -11.37
C VAL A 101 3.57 -6.18 -11.41
N GLN A 102 3.42 -5.31 -12.40
CA GLN A 102 4.21 -4.09 -12.53
C GLN A 102 3.46 -2.92 -11.86
N PRO A 103 4.13 -2.12 -11.02
CA PRO A 103 3.55 -0.93 -10.42
C PRO A 103 3.17 0.08 -11.50
N PRO A 104 2.27 1.04 -11.19
CA PRO A 104 1.93 2.08 -12.14
C PRO A 104 3.19 2.84 -12.59
N SER A 105 3.34 3.07 -13.90
CA SER A 105 4.43 3.90 -14.41
C SER A 105 4.31 5.29 -13.78
N LYS A 106 5.33 5.73 -13.04
CA LYS A 106 5.45 7.12 -12.60
C LYS A 106 5.49 7.98 -13.87
N LYS A 107 4.35 8.55 -14.26
CA LYS A 107 4.34 9.54 -15.33
C LYS A 107 5.13 10.73 -14.81
N GLU A 108 6.34 10.93 -15.31
CA GLU A 108 6.90 12.28 -15.35
C GLU A 108 5.86 13.16 -16.07
N ALA A 109 5.58 14.31 -15.46
CA ALA A 109 4.59 15.24 -15.97
C ALA A 109 4.96 15.63 -17.41
N GLY A 110 4.16 15.14 -18.36
CA GLY A 110 4.21 15.55 -19.77
C GLY A 110 4.93 14.59 -20.69
N SER A 111 4.17 13.70 -21.34
CA SER A 111 4.10 13.64 -22.80
C SER A 111 3.14 12.53 -23.25
N LYS A 112 2.47 12.79 -24.36
CA LYS A 112 1.62 11.82 -25.05
C LYS A 112 2.49 10.74 -25.72
N ALA A 113 1.89 9.56 -25.84
CA ALA A 113 2.23 8.46 -26.75
C ALA A 113 3.34 7.47 -26.33
N ALA A 114 3.11 6.23 -26.80
CA ALA A 114 3.73 4.97 -26.42
C ALA A 114 5.25 4.88 -26.67
N ALA A 115 5.96 4.34 -25.68
CA ALA A 115 7.06 3.40 -25.86
C ALA A 115 7.33 2.71 -24.52
N VAL A 116 7.00 1.41 -24.43
CA VAL A 116 7.38 0.58 -23.29
C VAL A 116 8.85 0.23 -23.46
N ILE A 117 9.73 0.91 -22.72
CA ILE A 117 11.12 0.47 -22.55
C ILE A 117 11.21 -0.04 -21.11
N THR A 118 11.01 -1.35 -20.94
CA THR A 118 11.09 -2.02 -19.65
C THR A 118 12.56 -2.27 -19.28
N SER A 119 13.04 -1.64 -18.21
CA SER A 119 14.12 -2.25 -17.42
C SER A 119 13.49 -3.39 -16.63
N ALA A 120 13.69 -4.62 -17.12
CA ALA A 120 13.10 -5.81 -16.54
C ALA A 120 13.78 -6.18 -15.22
N ARG A 121 13.01 -6.31 -14.13
CA ARG A 121 13.44 -7.06 -12.96
C ARG A 121 13.14 -8.53 -13.22
N ALA A 122 14.15 -9.40 -13.07
CA ALA A 122 13.99 -10.83 -13.30
C ALA A 122 12.92 -11.41 -12.36
N PRO A 123 11.92 -12.16 -12.88
CA PRO A 123 10.94 -12.84 -12.06
C PRO A 123 11.61 -13.93 -11.22
N MET A 124 11.25 -14.03 -9.94
CA MET A 124 11.69 -15.14 -9.11
C MET A 124 10.86 -16.39 -9.46
N PRO A 125 11.50 -17.54 -9.74
CA PRO A 125 10.79 -18.78 -10.01
C PRO A 125 10.02 -19.21 -8.75
N HIS A 126 8.78 -19.63 -8.94
CA HIS A 126 7.95 -20.26 -7.93
C HIS A 126 7.78 -21.72 -8.36
N GLY A 127 8.17 -22.66 -7.50
CA GLY A 127 8.00 -24.10 -7.76
C GLY A 127 9.28 -24.93 -8.01
N ALA A 128 10.45 -24.50 -7.54
CA ALA A 128 11.59 -25.41 -7.39
C ALA A 128 11.57 -26.00 -5.97
N SER A 129 10.94 -27.16 -5.82
CA SER A 129 11.08 -28.07 -4.67
C SER A 129 11.09 -29.48 -5.20
#